data_AF-A0A2W6SGA8-F1
#
_entry.id   AF-A0A2W6SGA8-F1
#
_cell.length_a   1.000
_cell.length_b   1.000
_cell.length_c   1.000
_cell.angle_alpha   90.00
_cell.angle_beta   90.00
_cell.angle_gamma   90.00
#
_symmetry.space_group_name_H-M   'P 1'
#
loop_
_entity.id
_entity.type
_entity.pdbx_description
1 polymer ?
#
loop_
_entity_poly.entity_id
_entity_poly.type
_entity_poly.pdbx_seq_one_letter_code
_entity_poly.pdbx_strand_id
1 'polypeptide(L)'
;MRKLVFVLAALVSGASIPAHAALITKTIDFSANDFVDLNGSAVPLYSSASGSFTLTFDTSLDYAGDTANIIVNSFSGVPVASPFGFTYYASSGFLFIGGTQNGPNYVGYGTDDYALVLDLTNLAAPRAVTCADPGINCGASTGDAGILVSGYTSSLSNTAFFQKAAATVVTSDVPEPASWMTMMLGFAGIGALARRRRLPVAIG
;
A
#
# COMPACT_ATOMS: atom_id res chain seq x y z
N MET A 1 -53.54 17.08 38.43
CA MET A 1 -53.16 17.39 37.03
C MET A 1 -51.83 16.72 36.73
N ARG A 2 -51.84 15.55 36.07
CA ARG A 2 -50.64 14.75 35.74
C ARG A 2 -50.14 15.16 34.36
N LYS A 3 -48.92 15.69 34.27
CA LYS A 3 -48.26 16.05 33.01
C LYS A 3 -47.73 14.79 32.34
N LEU A 4 -48.31 14.43 31.19
CA LEU A 4 -47.84 13.39 30.30
C LEU A 4 -46.49 13.82 29.69
N VAL A 5 -45.42 13.09 29.98
CA VAL A 5 -44.12 13.26 29.32
C VAL A 5 -44.12 12.31 28.12
N PHE A 6 -44.28 12.86 26.92
CA PHE A 6 -44.10 12.12 25.67
C PHE A 6 -42.61 11.86 25.44
N VAL A 7 -42.19 10.61 25.62
CA VAL A 7 -40.87 10.13 25.21
C VAL A 7 -40.90 9.95 23.69
N LEU A 8 -40.30 10.90 22.97
CA LEU A 8 -40.10 10.83 21.54
C LEU A 8 -38.94 9.85 21.26
N ALA A 9 -39.25 8.55 21.17
CA ALA A 9 -38.34 7.55 20.62
C ALA A 9 -38.31 7.75 19.10
N ALA A 10 -37.47 8.70 18.65
CA ALA A 10 -37.28 8.95 17.23
C ALA A 10 -36.62 7.73 16.59
N LEU A 11 -37.38 7.13 15.68
CA LEU A 11 -37.02 6.07 14.74
C LEU A 11 -35.70 6.41 14.04
N VAL A 12 -34.57 5.92 14.55
CA VAL A 12 -33.32 5.86 13.78
C VAL A 12 -33.43 4.66 12.86
N SER A 13 -34.24 4.80 11.81
CA SER A 13 -34.28 3.85 10.71
C SER A 13 -32.94 3.92 10.01
N GLY A 14 -32.04 3.00 10.39
CA GLY A 14 -30.68 2.92 9.89
C GLY A 14 -30.67 2.82 8.38
N ALA A 15 -30.32 3.92 7.71
CA ALA A 15 -29.85 3.87 6.34
C ALA A 15 -28.53 3.10 6.38
N SER A 16 -28.57 1.83 6.00
CA SER A 16 -27.36 1.07 5.68
C SER A 16 -26.73 1.74 4.46
N ILE A 17 -25.79 2.64 4.70
CA ILE A 17 -24.96 3.18 3.64
C ILE A 17 -24.22 1.97 3.06
N PRO A 18 -24.28 1.72 1.74
CA PRO A 18 -23.51 0.65 1.14
C PRO A 18 -22.04 0.86 1.55
N ALA A 19 -21.47 -0.17 2.18
CA ALA A 19 -20.04 -0.20 2.43
C ALA A 19 -19.36 -0.40 1.08
N HIS A 20 -19.14 0.71 0.36
CA HIS A 20 -18.16 0.72 -0.71
C HIS A 20 -16.82 0.33 -0.10
N ALA A 21 -16.05 -0.49 -0.83
CA ALA A 21 -14.68 -0.77 -0.45
C ALA A 21 -13.99 0.59 -0.22
N ALA A 22 -13.53 0.80 1.01
CA ALA A 22 -12.95 2.07 1.38
C ALA A 22 -11.62 2.22 0.64
N LEU A 23 -11.35 3.42 0.13
CA LEU A 23 -10.00 3.78 -0.30
C LEU A 23 -9.07 3.57 0.88
N ILE A 24 -8.09 2.70 0.73
CA ILE A 24 -7.06 2.50 1.73
C ILE A 24 -5.89 3.42 1.42
N THR A 25 -5.21 3.91 2.47
CA THR A 25 -3.93 4.60 2.33
C THR A 25 -2.87 3.84 3.09
N LYS A 26 -1.81 3.40 2.40
CA LYS A 26 -0.74 2.60 2.97
C LYS A 26 0.60 3.25 2.69
N THR A 27 1.44 3.33 3.73
CA THR A 27 2.86 3.61 3.54
C THR A 27 3.63 2.30 3.58
N ILE A 28 4.43 2.07 2.55
CA ILE A 28 5.22 0.87 2.32
C ILE A 28 6.68 1.26 2.37
N ASP A 29 7.37 0.79 3.41
CA ASP A 29 8.80 0.93 3.57
C ASP A 29 9.47 -0.42 3.24
N PHE A 30 10.54 -0.38 2.45
CA PHE A 30 11.23 -1.60 2.05
C PHE A 30 12.75 -1.44 2.06
N SER A 31 13.42 -2.56 2.27
CA SER A 31 14.86 -2.72 2.03
C SER A 31 15.09 -4.02 1.27
N ALA A 32 15.68 -3.89 0.08
CA ALA A 32 16.07 -4.99 -0.78
C ALA A 32 17.60 -5.10 -0.83
N ASN A 33 18.11 -6.31 -0.61
CA ASN A 33 19.54 -6.65 -0.62
C ASN A 33 19.72 -8.01 -1.32
N ASP A 34 20.96 -8.45 -1.50
CA ASP A 34 21.28 -9.79 -2.02
C ASP A 34 20.68 -10.06 -3.40
N PHE A 35 20.78 -9.05 -4.28
CA PHE A 35 20.42 -9.20 -5.67
C PHE A 35 21.25 -10.31 -6.34
N VAL A 36 20.62 -11.04 -7.24
CA VAL A 36 21.25 -12.04 -8.08
C VAL A 36 20.70 -11.97 -9.48
N ASP A 37 21.57 -12.19 -10.46
CA ASP A 37 21.14 -12.49 -11.82
C ASP A 37 20.47 -13.87 -11.86
N LEU A 38 19.45 -14.03 -12.70
CA LEU A 38 18.70 -15.28 -12.85
C LEU A 38 19.59 -16.44 -13.32
N ASN A 39 20.70 -16.14 -14.01
CA ASN A 39 21.69 -17.14 -14.41
C ASN A 39 22.75 -17.42 -13.34
N GLY A 40 22.66 -16.77 -12.17
CA GLY A 40 23.58 -16.91 -11.04
C GLY A 40 25.04 -16.54 -11.34
N SER A 41 25.29 -15.88 -12.48
CA SER A 41 26.63 -15.73 -13.04
C SER A 41 27.12 -14.28 -13.03
N ALA A 42 26.22 -13.31 -13.16
CA ALA A 42 26.59 -11.89 -13.11
C ALA A 42 26.60 -11.34 -11.68
N VAL A 43 27.60 -10.50 -11.39
CA VAL A 43 27.67 -9.71 -10.15
C VAL A 43 26.73 -8.51 -10.29
N PRO A 44 25.82 -8.27 -9.33
CA PRO A 44 24.95 -7.08 -9.33
C PRO A 44 25.77 -5.79 -9.35
N LEU A 45 25.36 -4.83 -10.18
CA LEU A 45 25.97 -3.49 -10.22
C LEU A 45 25.69 -2.71 -8.93
N TYR A 46 24.48 -2.89 -8.40
CA TYR A 46 24.01 -2.31 -7.15
C TYR A 46 23.71 -3.44 -6.16
N SER A 47 24.20 -3.31 -4.94
CA SER A 47 24.06 -4.32 -3.90
C SER A 47 22.75 -4.23 -3.11
N SER A 48 22.11 -3.06 -3.12
CA SER A 48 20.90 -2.81 -2.34
C SER A 48 20.03 -1.71 -2.95
N ALA A 49 18.74 -1.75 -2.61
CA ALA A 49 17.76 -0.71 -2.91
C ALA A 49 16.87 -0.52 -1.68
N SER A 50 16.45 0.72 -1.40
CA SER A 50 15.51 1.01 -0.31
C SER A 50 14.65 2.20 -0.66
N GLY A 51 13.47 2.27 -0.06
CA GLY A 51 12.56 3.38 -0.28
C GLY A 51 11.30 3.30 0.56
N SER A 52 10.49 4.33 0.39
CA SER A 52 9.22 4.53 1.08
C SER A 52 8.21 5.13 0.11
N PHE A 53 7.06 4.47 -0.03
CA PHE A 53 5.97 4.89 -0.91
C PHE A 53 4.68 5.00 -0.11
N THR A 54 3.88 6.04 -0.35
CA THR A 54 2.51 6.12 0.14
C THR A 54 1.55 5.98 -1.04
N LEU A 55 0.64 5.01 -0.98
CA LEU A 55 -0.35 4.75 -2.02
C LEU A 55 -1.77 4.92 -1.46
N THR A 56 -2.68 5.42 -2.29
CA THR A 56 -4.11 5.50 -1.97
C THR A 56 -4.94 4.86 -3.06
N PHE A 57 -5.60 3.73 -2.79
CA PHE A 57 -6.33 3.00 -3.82
C PHE A 57 -7.46 2.14 -3.24
N ASP A 58 -8.37 1.67 -4.10
CA ASP A 58 -9.45 0.74 -3.77
C ASP A 58 -9.00 -0.69 -4.14
N THR A 59 -8.90 -1.58 -3.15
CA THR A 59 -8.42 -2.96 -3.37
C THR A 59 -9.39 -3.83 -4.18
N SER A 60 -10.58 -3.34 -4.49
CA SER A 60 -11.57 -4.00 -5.34
C SER A 60 -11.47 -3.62 -6.83
N LEU A 61 -10.62 -2.66 -7.18
CA LEU A 61 -10.42 -2.18 -8.55
C LEU A 61 -9.03 -2.54 -9.06
N ASP A 62 -8.90 -2.70 -10.38
CA ASP A 62 -7.60 -2.84 -11.05
C ASP A 62 -7.00 -1.46 -11.36
N TYR A 63 -5.68 -1.34 -11.19
CA TYR A 63 -4.90 -0.14 -11.52
C TYR A 63 -3.76 -0.53 -12.45
N ALA A 64 -3.48 0.27 -13.47
CA ALA A 64 -2.40 0.01 -14.43
C ALA A 64 -1.56 1.26 -14.64
N GLY A 65 -0.32 1.26 -14.13
CA GLY A 65 0.61 2.38 -14.30
C GLY A 65 0.16 3.69 -13.65
N ASP A 66 -0.60 3.64 -12.56
CA ASP A 66 -1.10 4.83 -11.88
C ASP A 66 0.07 5.59 -11.23
N THR A 67 0.20 6.88 -11.60
CA THR A 67 1.21 7.82 -11.09
C THR A 67 0.60 8.94 -10.27
N ALA A 68 -0.73 9.05 -10.23
CA ALA A 68 -1.45 10.11 -9.51
C ALA A 68 -1.70 9.74 -8.05
N ASN A 69 -1.89 8.44 -7.77
CA ASN A 69 -2.25 7.93 -6.45
C ASN A 69 -1.05 7.31 -5.68
N ILE A 70 0.17 7.74 -6.02
CA ILE A 70 1.41 7.34 -5.37
C ILE A 70 2.24 8.56 -5.01
N ILE A 71 2.78 8.56 -3.80
CA ILE A 71 3.74 9.54 -3.30
C ILE A 71 5.04 8.80 -3.03
N VAL A 72 6.13 9.24 -3.66
CA VAL A 72 7.47 8.73 -3.38
C VAL A 72 8.06 9.54 -2.24
N ASN A 73 8.07 8.97 -1.04
CA ASN A 73 8.64 9.63 0.13
C ASN A 73 10.19 9.61 0.07
N SER A 74 10.75 8.46 -0.35
CA SER A 74 12.17 8.28 -0.56
C SER A 74 12.44 7.07 -1.48
N PHE A 75 13.56 7.10 -2.20
CA PHE A 75 14.08 5.95 -2.95
C PHE A 75 15.58 6.10 -3.17
N SER A 76 16.36 5.02 -3.01
CA SER A 76 17.81 5.04 -3.19
C SER A 76 18.39 3.65 -3.51
N GLY A 77 19.63 3.62 -4.01
CA GLY A 77 20.43 2.40 -4.20
C GLY A 77 20.52 1.92 -5.65
N VAL A 78 19.48 2.16 -6.45
CA VAL A 78 19.40 1.78 -7.88
C VAL A 78 18.90 3.00 -8.68
N PRO A 79 19.39 3.27 -9.91
CA PRO A 79 18.82 4.32 -10.75
C PRO A 79 17.46 3.90 -11.32
N VAL A 80 16.51 4.83 -11.35
CA VAL A 80 15.24 4.69 -12.05
C VAL A 80 15.06 5.91 -12.93
N ALA A 81 15.01 5.72 -14.25
CA ALA A 81 15.04 6.81 -15.23
C ALA A 81 13.65 7.42 -15.53
N SER A 82 12.58 6.84 -14.98
CA SER A 82 11.19 7.26 -15.20
C SER A 82 10.48 7.60 -13.88
N PRO A 83 9.34 8.31 -13.91
CA PRO A 83 8.51 8.47 -12.72
C PRO A 83 8.10 7.11 -12.15
N PHE A 84 7.94 7.05 -10.83
CA PHE A 84 7.34 5.88 -10.18
C PHE A 84 5.83 5.85 -10.41
N GLY A 85 5.31 4.64 -10.65
CA GLY A 85 3.90 4.34 -10.68
C GLY A 85 3.61 3.00 -10.01
N PHE A 86 2.34 2.61 -9.97
CA PHE A 86 1.96 1.29 -9.53
C PHE A 86 0.91 0.62 -10.42
N THR A 87 0.91 -0.70 -10.39
CA THR A 87 -0.11 -1.57 -10.98
C THR A 87 -0.64 -2.48 -9.89
N TYR A 88 -1.95 -2.59 -9.75
CA TYR A 88 -2.59 -3.47 -8.78
C TYR A 88 -3.65 -4.31 -9.48
N TYR A 89 -3.66 -5.61 -9.20
CA TYR A 89 -4.66 -6.54 -9.73
C TYR A 89 -5.57 -7.04 -8.61
N ALA A 90 -6.83 -6.61 -8.60
CA ALA A 90 -7.79 -6.95 -7.55
C ALA A 90 -8.07 -8.46 -7.45
N SER A 91 -7.97 -9.18 -8.57
CA SER A 91 -8.22 -10.64 -8.61
C SER A 91 -7.13 -11.47 -7.92
N SER A 92 -5.88 -11.01 -7.92
CA SER A 92 -4.74 -11.71 -7.31
C SER A 92 -4.26 -11.06 -6.01
N GLY A 93 -4.58 -9.78 -5.79
CA GLY A 93 -4.04 -8.98 -4.69
C GLY A 93 -2.59 -8.55 -4.91
N PHE A 94 -2.01 -8.74 -6.11
CA PHE A 94 -0.64 -8.32 -6.38
C PHE A 94 -0.53 -6.82 -6.66
N LEU A 95 0.40 -6.18 -5.97
CA LEU A 95 0.80 -4.79 -6.15
C LEU A 95 2.23 -4.76 -6.70
N PHE A 96 2.41 -4.02 -7.79
CA PHE A 96 3.70 -3.74 -8.42
C PHE A 96 3.97 -2.24 -8.29
N ILE A 97 5.11 -1.86 -7.74
CA ILE A 97 5.56 -0.46 -7.64
C ILE A 97 6.91 -0.36 -8.34
N GLY A 98 7.04 0.57 -9.28
CA GLY A 98 8.27 0.64 -10.05
C GLY A 98 8.32 1.83 -11.00
N GLY A 99 9.38 1.87 -11.81
CA GLY A 99 9.48 2.83 -12.90
C GLY A 99 8.39 2.58 -13.95
N THR A 100 8.01 3.63 -14.64
CA THR A 100 6.92 3.61 -15.65
C THR A 100 7.41 3.46 -17.07
N GLN A 101 8.73 3.40 -17.31
CA GLN A 101 9.30 3.37 -18.66
C GLN A 101 8.75 2.22 -19.52
N ASN A 102 8.58 1.04 -18.92
CA ASN A 102 7.96 -0.14 -19.57
C ASN A 102 6.73 -0.66 -18.82
N GLY A 103 6.27 0.09 -17.81
CA GLY A 103 5.23 -0.31 -16.87
C GLY A 103 5.78 -0.74 -15.50
N PRO A 104 5.13 -0.39 -14.38
CA PRO A 104 5.62 -0.70 -13.02
C PRO A 104 5.77 -2.19 -12.69
N ASN A 105 5.20 -3.06 -13.52
CA ASN A 105 5.19 -4.51 -13.37
C ASN A 105 6.21 -5.22 -14.28
N TYR A 106 7.14 -4.49 -14.88
CA TYR A 106 8.12 -5.04 -15.81
C TYR A 106 9.49 -4.39 -15.66
N VAL A 107 10.53 -5.22 -15.54
CA VAL A 107 11.93 -4.77 -15.59
C VAL A 107 12.56 -5.23 -16.91
N GLY A 108 12.88 -4.26 -17.78
CA GLY A 108 13.37 -4.51 -19.13
C GLY A 108 14.89 -4.32 -19.26
N TYR A 109 15.57 -5.25 -19.93
CA TYR A 109 17.02 -5.14 -20.15
C TYR A 109 17.40 -3.82 -20.83
N GLY A 110 18.54 -3.24 -20.45
CA GLY A 110 19.02 -1.98 -21.03
C GLY A 110 18.25 -0.74 -20.58
N THR A 111 17.40 -0.84 -19.55
CA THR A 111 16.72 0.30 -18.94
C THR A 111 17.09 0.43 -17.47
N ASP A 112 17.18 1.66 -16.96
CA ASP A 112 17.33 1.92 -15.52
C ASP A 112 15.93 1.90 -14.89
N ASP A 113 15.56 0.74 -14.37
CA ASP A 113 14.22 0.46 -13.84
C ASP A 113 14.30 -0.42 -12.59
N TYR A 114 13.28 -0.32 -11.75
CA TYR A 114 13.12 -1.09 -10.52
C TYR A 114 11.66 -1.49 -10.36
N ALA A 115 11.40 -2.71 -9.90
CA ALA A 115 10.06 -3.17 -9.52
C ALA A 115 10.08 -3.82 -8.13
N LEU A 116 9.19 -3.36 -7.26
CA LEU A 116 8.81 -4.00 -6.00
C LEU A 116 7.48 -4.72 -6.22
N VAL A 117 7.42 -6.01 -5.87
CA VAL A 117 6.19 -6.81 -6.00
C VAL A 117 5.77 -7.36 -4.64
N LEU A 118 4.53 -7.04 -4.27
CA LEU A 118 3.92 -7.41 -3.00
C LEU A 118 2.59 -8.12 -3.21
N ASP A 119 2.32 -9.09 -2.35
CA ASP A 119 1.02 -9.75 -2.18
C ASP A 119 0.27 -9.06 -1.05
N LEU A 120 -0.85 -8.43 -1.42
CA LEU A 120 -1.73 -7.67 -0.53
C LEU A 120 -3.03 -8.41 -0.21
N THR A 121 -3.11 -9.71 -0.46
CA THR A 121 -4.26 -10.53 -0.03
C THR A 121 -4.50 -10.42 1.49
N ASN A 122 -3.45 -10.17 2.27
CA ASN A 122 -3.53 -9.73 3.66
C ASN A 122 -2.91 -8.33 3.85
N LEU A 123 -3.76 -7.29 3.83
CA LEU A 123 -3.33 -5.89 3.99
C LEU A 123 -2.63 -5.56 5.32
N ALA A 124 -2.80 -6.39 6.35
CA ALA A 124 -2.14 -6.20 7.65
C ALA A 124 -0.74 -6.83 7.70
N ALA A 125 -0.44 -7.74 6.76
CA ALA A 125 0.87 -8.37 6.64
C ALA A 125 1.22 -8.60 5.17
N PRO A 126 1.51 -7.53 4.39
CA PRO A 126 1.97 -7.66 3.02
C PRO A 126 3.20 -8.55 2.91
N ARG A 127 3.23 -9.41 1.90
CA ARG A 127 4.29 -10.39 1.70
C ARG A 127 5.03 -10.09 0.39
N ALA A 128 6.36 -10.23 0.39
CA ALA A 128 7.12 -10.19 -0.85
C ALA A 128 6.78 -11.39 -1.74
N VAL A 129 6.56 -11.14 -3.03
CA VAL A 129 6.21 -12.20 -3.98
C VAL A 129 7.46 -12.90 -4.48
N THR A 130 7.40 -14.23 -4.52
CA THR A 130 8.43 -15.13 -5.02
C THR A 130 8.13 -15.56 -6.45
N CYS A 131 9.14 -16.03 -7.16
CA CYS A 131 8.98 -16.63 -8.48
C CYS A 131 8.23 -17.97 -8.47
N ALA A 132 7.99 -18.55 -7.29
CA ALA A 132 7.14 -19.74 -7.10
C ALA A 132 5.65 -19.43 -6.88
N ASP A 133 5.28 -18.18 -6.64
CA ASP A 133 3.87 -17.83 -6.42
C ASP A 133 3.05 -17.97 -7.71
N PRO A 134 1.81 -18.50 -7.65
CA PRO A 134 0.99 -18.70 -8.85
C PRO A 134 0.70 -17.41 -9.62
N GLY A 135 0.74 -17.48 -10.95
CA GLY A 135 0.47 -16.33 -11.83
C GLY A 135 1.67 -15.41 -12.08
N ILE A 136 2.81 -15.70 -11.46
CA ILE A 136 4.07 -15.00 -11.67
C ILE A 136 4.91 -15.70 -12.73
N ASN A 137 5.55 -14.90 -13.59
CA ASN A 137 6.54 -15.37 -14.56
C ASN A 137 7.84 -14.60 -14.36
N CYS A 138 8.88 -15.31 -13.92
CA CYS A 138 10.24 -14.79 -13.74
C CYS A 138 11.20 -15.32 -14.80
N GLY A 139 10.70 -15.63 -16.00
CA GLY A 139 11.49 -16.27 -17.05
C GLY A 139 12.05 -17.61 -16.59
N ALA A 140 13.36 -17.77 -16.64
CA ALA A 140 14.06 -19.02 -16.31
C ALA A 140 13.95 -19.43 -14.83
N SER A 141 13.65 -18.51 -13.92
CA SER A 141 13.49 -18.79 -12.48
C SER A 141 12.04 -18.96 -12.06
N THR A 142 11.10 -19.04 -13.01
CA THR A 142 9.70 -19.36 -12.71
C THR A 142 9.63 -20.70 -11.96
N GLY A 143 8.97 -20.70 -10.80
CA GLY A 143 8.91 -21.84 -9.87
C GLY A 143 9.93 -21.82 -8.73
N ASP A 144 10.87 -20.89 -8.71
CA ASP A 144 11.89 -20.78 -7.64
C ASP A 144 11.39 -19.93 -6.45
N ALA A 145 11.26 -20.56 -5.29
CA ALA A 145 10.83 -19.89 -4.05
C ALA A 145 11.96 -19.09 -3.37
N GLY A 146 13.22 -19.31 -3.77
CA GLY A 146 14.39 -18.60 -3.26
C GLY A 146 14.61 -17.23 -3.90
N ILE A 147 13.89 -16.91 -4.98
CA ILE A 147 13.98 -15.67 -5.74
C ILE A 147 12.68 -14.89 -5.61
N LEU A 148 12.80 -13.61 -5.27
CA LEU A 148 11.70 -12.66 -5.27
C LEU A 148 11.54 -12.04 -6.65
N VAL A 149 10.31 -11.72 -7.01
CA VAL A 149 9.99 -11.04 -8.28
C VAL A 149 10.53 -9.61 -8.30
N SER A 150 10.71 -9.03 -7.11
CA SER A 150 11.28 -7.69 -6.95
C SER A 150 12.73 -7.64 -7.42
N GLY A 151 13.06 -6.62 -8.21
CA GLY A 151 14.36 -6.56 -8.88
C GLY A 151 14.57 -5.26 -9.65
N TYR A 152 15.68 -5.20 -10.36
CA TYR A 152 16.04 -4.05 -11.18
C TYR A 152 16.74 -4.44 -12.47
N THR A 153 16.75 -3.49 -13.40
CA THR A 153 17.60 -3.48 -14.58
C THR A 153 18.42 -2.19 -14.59
N SER A 154 19.52 -2.20 -15.34
CA SER A 154 20.26 -0.97 -15.60
C SER A 154 20.57 -0.85 -17.08
N SER A 155 20.63 0.38 -17.57
CA SER A 155 21.12 0.71 -18.91
C SER A 155 22.58 0.27 -19.14
N LEU A 156 23.33 0.01 -18.06
CA LEU A 156 24.70 -0.49 -18.06
C LEU A 156 24.83 -2.02 -18.11
N SER A 157 23.71 -2.75 -18.06
CA SER A 157 23.67 -4.22 -18.01
C SER A 157 22.68 -4.80 -19.03
N ASN A 158 23.00 -5.98 -19.56
CA ASN A 158 22.10 -6.76 -20.41
C ASN A 158 21.36 -7.86 -19.63
N THR A 159 21.42 -7.85 -18.30
CA THR A 159 20.64 -8.74 -17.44
C THR A 159 19.83 -7.97 -16.40
N ALA A 160 18.84 -8.64 -15.83
CA ALA A 160 18.02 -8.19 -14.72
C ALA A 160 18.50 -8.88 -13.44
N PHE A 161 18.44 -8.15 -12.34
CA PHE A 161 18.87 -8.62 -11.04
C PHE A 161 17.66 -8.68 -10.11
N PHE A 162 17.42 -9.86 -9.55
CA PHE A 162 16.28 -10.15 -8.69
C PHE A 162 16.74 -10.39 -7.27
N GLN A 163 15.90 -10.05 -6.32
CA GLN A 163 16.25 -10.16 -4.92
C GLN A 163 16.17 -11.63 -4.47
N LYS A 164 17.13 -12.10 -3.67
CA LYS A 164 16.94 -13.36 -2.92
C LYS A 164 15.90 -13.18 -1.81
N ALA A 165 15.23 -14.28 -1.45
CA ALA A 165 14.19 -14.32 -0.42
C ALA A 165 14.71 -13.96 0.99
N ALA A 166 14.91 -12.67 1.24
CA ALA A 166 15.25 -12.08 2.53
C ALA A 166 14.69 -10.64 2.69
N ALA A 167 13.75 -10.22 1.84
CA ALA A 167 13.18 -8.87 1.90
C ALA A 167 12.44 -8.63 3.21
N THR A 168 12.73 -7.49 3.84
CA THR A 168 11.90 -6.97 4.92
C THR A 168 11.00 -5.89 4.34
N VAL A 169 9.69 -6.13 4.42
CA VAL A 169 8.66 -5.17 4.03
C VAL A 169 7.93 -4.77 5.30
N VAL A 170 7.90 -3.47 5.58
CA VAL A 170 7.15 -2.92 6.70
C VAL A 170 6.08 -2.02 6.13
N THR A 171 4.84 -2.25 6.55
CA THR A 171 3.73 -1.38 6.17
C THR A 171 3.13 -0.73 7.40
N SER A 172 2.80 0.54 7.28
CA SER A 172 2.07 1.26 8.30
C SER A 172 0.76 1.80 7.72
N ASP A 173 -0.28 1.72 8.54
CA ASP A 173 -1.57 2.36 8.24
C ASP A 173 -1.43 3.85 8.45
N VAL A 174 -1.78 4.64 7.44
CA VAL A 174 -1.94 6.08 7.60
C VAL A 174 -3.33 6.31 8.15
N PRO A 175 -3.50 6.94 9.34
CA PRO A 175 -4.81 7.16 9.92
C PRO A 175 -5.71 7.93 8.94
N GLU A 176 -6.81 7.30 8.53
CA GLU A 176 -7.69 7.88 7.52
C GLU A 176 -8.29 9.22 8.02
N PRO A 177 -8.47 10.23 7.15
CA PRO A 177 -9.09 11.50 7.54
C PRO A 177 -10.45 11.32 8.22
N ALA A 178 -11.20 10.29 7.83
CA ALA A 178 -12.48 9.95 8.44
C ALA A 178 -12.35 9.48 9.90
N SER A 179 -11.27 8.77 10.26
CA SER A 179 -10.99 8.37 11.65
C SER A 179 -10.76 9.59 12.54
N TRP A 180 -10.07 10.62 12.03
CA TRP A 180 -9.91 11.89 12.74
C TRP A 180 -11.24 12.62 12.90
N MET A 181 -12.03 12.70 11.83
CA MET A 181 -13.31 13.39 11.87
C MET A 181 -14.29 12.72 12.83
N THR A 182 -14.38 11.38 12.81
CA THR A 182 -15.23 10.63 13.75
C THR A 182 -14.77 10.75 15.18
N MET A 183 -13.45 10.72 15.43
CA MET A 183 -12.89 11.00 16.75
C MET A 183 -13.24 12.42 17.23
N MET A 184 -13.03 13.43 16.38
CA MET A 184 -13.36 14.83 16.69
C MET A 184 -14.86 15.02 16.93
N LEU A 185 -15.71 14.39 16.11
CA LEU A 185 -17.15 14.43 16.27
C LEU A 185 -17.59 13.74 17.57
N GLY A 186 -16.94 12.63 17.94
CA GLY A 186 -17.13 11.97 19.23
C GLY A 186 -16.81 12.89 20.41
N PHE A 187 -15.65 13.56 20.37
CA PHE A 187 -15.26 14.52 21.41
C PHE A 187 -16.18 15.74 21.46
N ALA A 188 -16.56 16.29 20.31
CA ALA A 188 -17.50 17.42 20.23
C ALA A 188 -18.88 17.02 20.80
N GLY A 189 -19.34 15.80 20.50
CA GLY A 189 -20.58 15.25 21.04
C GLY A 189 -20.56 15.10 22.56
N ILE A 190 -19.50 14.52 23.12
CA ILE A 190 -19.32 14.39 24.58
C ILE A 190 -19.25 15.77 25.24
N GLY A 191 -18.51 16.72 24.66
CA GLY A 191 -18.41 18.10 25.17
C GLY A 191 -19.75 18.82 25.20
N ALA A 192 -20.56 18.68 24.14
CA ALA A 192 -21.90 19.25 24.08
C ALA A 192 -22.84 18.66 25.15
N LEU A 193 -22.77 17.35 25.40
CA LEU A 193 -23.53 16.68 26.45
C LEU A 193 -23.08 17.12 27.86
N ALA A 194 -21.77 17.27 28.09
CA ALA A 194 -21.23 17.76 29.36
C ALA A 194 -21.68 19.19 29.67
N ARG A 195 -21.76 20.07 28.65
CA ARG A 195 -22.26 21.45 28.81
C ARG A 195 -23.73 21.48 29.24
N ARG A 196 -24.57 20.58 28.70
CA ARG A 196 -25.99 20.49 29.06
C ARG A 196 -26.25 20.09 30.51
N ARG A 197 -25.32 19.37 31.16
CA ARG A 197 -25.48 18.94 32.56
C ARG A 197 -25.15 20.02 33.59
N ARG A 198 -24.55 21.14 33.19
CA ARG A 198 -24.33 22.30 34.06
C ARG A 198 -25.59 23.16 34.09
N LEU A 199 -26.62 22.71 34.81
CA LEU A 199 -27.71 23.60 35.21
C LEU A 199 -27.16 24.61 36.22
N PRO A 200 -27.57 25.89 36.16
CA PRO A 200 -27.17 26.88 37.16
C PRO A 200 -27.70 26.43 38.53
N VAL A 201 -26.79 26.29 39.49
CA VAL A 201 -27.16 26.17 40.90
C VAL A 201 -27.74 27.53 41.27
N ALA A 202 -29.05 27.58 41.53
CA ALA A 202 -29.69 28.79 42.04
C ALA A 202 -29.10 29.09 43.42
N ILE A 203 -28.32 30.18 43.51
CA ILE A 203 -27.85 30.72 44.78
C ILE A 203 -28.86 31.82 45.16
N GLY A 204 -29.68 31.50 46.18
CA GLY A 204 -30.40 32.40 47.09
C GLY A 204 -31.04 33.65 46.51
#